data_AF-A0A9E0YWJ3-F1
#
_entry.id   AF-A0A9E0YWJ3-F1
#
_cell.length_a   1.000
_cell.length_b   1.000
_cell.length_c   1.000
_cell.angle_alpha   90.00
_cell.angle_beta   90.00
_cell.angle_gamma   90.00
#
_symmetry.space_group_name_H-M   'P 1'
#
loop_
_entity.id
_entity.type
_entity.pdbx_description
1 polymer ?
#
loop_
_entity_poly.entity_id
_entity_poly.type
_entity_poly.pdbx_seq_one_letter_code
_entity_poly.pdbx_strand_id
1 'polypeptide(L)'
;MKKKIFLCAAVCALVLAMGVGCSQQSGSSESGTSSNTSNVQSETGSQTQNADLPVTSGQGESGTASDSKNVTATLYIGENGQFKEYPYTFSEKPTPDQLIQAIADTTGWNLTLADVTTSGKGGMTVSFSKECALFTGPPQQQKEEFHMYDAEQLDRTILDSIQKTLQNNTIDSSLGDPSNLDIYYCMEGDKALELTNLNITIPMEQPYSSDMWENLSREPAKG
;
A
#
# COMPACT_ATOMS: atom_id res chain seq x y z
N MET A 1 15.22 37.88 26.49
CA MET A 1 13.94 37.57 27.16
C MET A 1 12.93 38.69 26.94
N LYS A 2 12.05 38.60 25.93
CA LYS A 2 10.79 39.38 25.84
C LYS A 2 9.78 38.54 25.04
N LYS A 3 8.92 37.81 25.75
CA LYS A 3 7.80 37.04 25.19
C LYS A 3 6.77 38.02 24.64
N LYS A 4 6.36 37.87 23.38
CA LYS A 4 5.17 38.54 22.83
C LYS A 4 4.12 37.48 22.56
N ILE A 5 3.14 37.45 23.46
CA ILE A 5 1.91 36.68 23.36
C ILE A 5 0.99 37.47 22.41
N PHE A 6 0.56 36.86 21.31
CA PHE A 6 -0.57 37.35 20.52
C PHE A 6 -1.71 36.36 20.66
N LEU A 7 -2.77 36.85 21.30
CA LEU A 7 -4.09 36.25 21.49
C LEU A 7 -5.03 37.02 20.57
N CYS A 8 -5.90 36.31 19.83
CA CYS A 8 -7.17 36.74 19.20
C CYS A 8 -7.35 35.94 17.89
N ALA A 9 -8.53 35.48 17.48
CA ALA A 9 -9.83 35.35 18.11
C ALA A 9 -10.59 34.35 17.22
N ALA A 10 -11.37 33.49 17.85
CA ALA A 10 -12.31 32.61 17.17
C ALA A 10 -13.36 33.44 16.43
N VAL A 11 -13.65 33.09 15.17
CA VAL A 11 -14.87 33.47 14.48
C VAL A 11 -15.49 32.21 13.90
N CYS A 12 -16.52 31.72 14.60
CA CYS A 12 -17.50 30.80 14.06
C CYS A 12 -18.30 31.51 12.96
N ALA A 13 -18.41 30.90 11.79
CA ALA A 13 -19.50 31.18 10.86
C ALA A 13 -20.08 29.84 10.40
N LEU A 14 -21.23 29.54 11.00
CA LEU A 14 -22.12 28.44 10.68
C LEU A 14 -22.85 28.79 9.38
N VAL A 15 -22.78 27.96 8.34
CA VAL A 15 -23.76 27.97 7.25
C VAL A 15 -24.22 26.55 6.97
N LEU A 16 -25.47 26.29 7.33
CA LEU A 16 -26.26 25.11 6.97
C LEU A 16 -26.86 25.34 5.57
N ALA A 17 -26.77 24.35 4.70
CA ALA A 17 -27.73 24.18 3.60
C ALA A 17 -28.00 22.69 3.39
N MET A 18 -29.28 22.37 3.40
CA MET A 18 -29.87 21.04 3.40
C MET A 18 -30.29 20.70 1.96
N GLY A 19 -30.03 19.47 1.52
CA GLY A 19 -30.49 18.95 0.24
C GLY A 19 -30.84 17.48 0.36
N VAL A 20 -32.12 17.19 0.55
CA VAL A 20 -32.73 15.85 0.61
C VAL A 20 -33.08 15.39 -0.81
N GLY A 21 -32.82 14.13 -1.14
CA GLY A 21 -33.26 13.48 -2.37
C GLY A 21 -33.12 11.95 -2.33
N CYS A 22 -34.21 11.30 -1.91
CA CYS A 22 -34.54 9.86 -2.05
C CYS A 22 -34.45 9.40 -3.53
N SER A 23 -34.46 8.13 -3.96
CA SER A 23 -34.40 6.75 -3.44
C SER A 23 -34.58 5.84 -4.68
N GLN A 24 -34.02 4.62 -4.63
CA GLN A 24 -34.47 3.36 -5.27
C GLN A 24 -35.02 3.36 -6.71
N GLN A 25 -34.49 2.47 -7.57
CA GLN A 25 -35.30 1.35 -8.08
C GLN A 25 -34.43 0.24 -8.70
N SER A 26 -34.71 -0.98 -8.26
CA SER A 26 -34.18 -2.27 -8.69
C SER A 26 -34.56 -2.65 -10.12
N GLY A 27 -33.77 -3.54 -10.74
CA GLY A 27 -34.13 -4.21 -11.98
C GLY A 27 -33.37 -5.53 -12.14
N SER A 28 -34.04 -6.62 -11.75
CA SER A 28 -33.66 -8.03 -11.94
C SER A 28 -33.46 -8.41 -13.41
N SER A 29 -32.75 -9.52 -13.69
CA SER A 29 -33.24 -10.64 -14.52
C SER A 29 -32.19 -11.76 -14.63
N GLU A 30 -32.60 -12.95 -14.22
CA GLU A 30 -32.01 -14.24 -14.55
C GLU A 30 -32.07 -14.54 -16.05
N SER A 31 -31.15 -15.39 -16.53
CA SER A 31 -31.41 -16.67 -17.22
C SER A 31 -30.39 -16.94 -18.33
N GLY A 32 -29.76 -18.11 -18.24
CA GLY A 32 -28.81 -18.66 -19.20
C GLY A 32 -28.67 -20.16 -18.99
N THR A 33 -29.48 -20.89 -19.73
CA THR A 33 -29.78 -22.34 -19.69
C THR A 33 -28.68 -23.25 -20.27
N SER A 34 -28.69 -24.50 -19.79
CA SER A 34 -28.19 -25.76 -20.43
C SER A 34 -26.68 -26.03 -20.40
N SER A 35 -26.17 -27.26 -20.24
CA SER A 35 -26.73 -28.62 -20.14
C SER A 35 -25.54 -29.60 -19.97
N ASN A 36 -25.65 -30.67 -19.16
CA ASN A 36 -25.30 -32.07 -19.52
C ASN A 36 -25.24 -33.02 -18.30
N THR A 37 -26.31 -33.82 -18.18
CA THR A 37 -26.34 -35.30 -18.26
C THR A 37 -25.25 -36.15 -17.58
N SER A 38 -25.72 -36.85 -16.53
CA SER A 38 -25.51 -38.27 -16.15
C SER A 38 -24.12 -38.77 -15.75
N ASN A 39 -24.03 -39.31 -14.52
CA ASN A 39 -23.98 -40.77 -14.39
C ASN A 39 -24.47 -41.28 -13.02
N VAL A 40 -25.16 -42.42 -13.12
CA VAL A 40 -25.84 -43.22 -12.10
C VAL A 40 -24.83 -43.98 -11.22
N GLN A 41 -25.07 -44.07 -9.90
CA GLN A 41 -25.14 -45.35 -9.17
C GLN A 41 -25.68 -45.16 -7.75
N SER A 42 -26.69 -45.95 -7.40
CA SER A 42 -27.20 -46.14 -6.03
C SER A 42 -26.91 -47.58 -5.57
N GLU A 43 -27.26 -47.85 -4.32
CA GLU A 43 -27.32 -49.13 -3.56
C GLU A 43 -26.13 -49.32 -2.58
N THR A 44 -26.28 -49.03 -1.27
CA THR A 44 -27.05 -49.70 -0.19
C THR A 44 -26.24 -50.82 0.49
N GLY A 45 -26.06 -50.74 1.83
CA GLY A 45 -25.80 -51.94 2.66
C GLY A 45 -24.92 -51.78 3.91
N SER A 46 -25.50 -51.24 5.00
CA SER A 46 -25.48 -51.67 6.41
C SER A 46 -24.29 -52.40 7.09
N GLN A 47 -23.99 -51.93 8.33
CA GLN A 47 -23.74 -52.68 9.60
C GLN A 47 -22.35 -53.36 9.80
N THR A 48 -21.65 -53.41 10.97
CA THR A 48 -21.88 -53.10 12.40
C THR A 48 -20.53 -53.13 13.16
N GLN A 49 -20.39 -52.26 14.18
CA GLN A 49 -19.62 -52.28 15.45
C GLN A 49 -18.39 -53.21 15.67
N ASN A 50 -17.31 -52.64 16.22
CA ASN A 50 -16.77 -53.07 17.52
C ASN A 50 -15.77 -52.06 18.11
N ALA A 51 -15.85 -51.89 19.43
CA ALA A 51 -14.95 -51.09 20.27
C ALA A 51 -13.72 -51.92 20.69
N ASP A 52 -12.54 -51.28 20.83
CA ASP A 52 -11.73 -51.27 22.07
C ASP A 52 -10.44 -50.44 21.87
N LEU A 53 -10.09 -49.65 22.88
CA LEU A 53 -8.75 -49.07 23.15
C LEU A 53 -8.17 -49.86 24.35
N PRO A 54 -6.90 -49.71 24.83
CA PRO A 54 -5.77 -48.89 24.39
C PRO A 54 -4.40 -49.65 24.36
N VAL A 55 -3.32 -49.03 23.87
CA VAL A 55 -2.01 -49.10 24.54
C VAL A 55 -1.11 -47.94 24.13
N THR A 56 -0.54 -47.28 25.14
CA THR A 56 0.42 -46.19 25.08
C THR A 56 1.84 -46.73 24.98
N SER A 57 2.73 -46.03 24.28
CA SER A 57 4.14 -45.73 24.63
C SER A 57 4.94 -45.39 23.38
N GLY A 58 5.47 -44.17 23.29
CA GLY A 58 6.46 -43.84 22.27
C GLY A 58 6.66 -42.35 22.02
N GLN A 59 7.30 -41.67 22.97
CA GLN A 59 8.20 -40.54 22.74
C GLN A 59 7.64 -39.35 21.93
N GLY A 60 6.94 -38.45 22.64
CA GLY A 60 6.77 -37.07 22.17
C GLY A 60 8.13 -36.36 22.19
N GLU A 61 8.77 -36.27 21.03
CA GLU A 61 9.68 -35.16 20.77
C GLU A 61 8.82 -33.90 20.73
N SER A 62 8.87 -33.15 21.83
CA SER A 62 8.37 -31.79 21.89
C SER A 62 9.22 -30.94 20.96
N GLY A 63 8.93 -31.01 19.67
CA GLY A 63 9.20 -29.91 18.77
C GLY A 63 8.33 -28.78 19.26
N THR A 64 8.94 -27.83 19.98
CA THR A 64 8.36 -26.51 20.16
C THR A 64 8.17 -25.94 18.75
N ALA A 65 6.96 -26.15 18.18
CA ALA A 65 6.46 -25.32 17.12
C ALA A 65 6.41 -23.92 17.70
N SER A 66 7.47 -23.15 17.44
CA SER A 66 7.50 -21.73 17.73
C SER A 66 6.34 -21.14 16.94
N ASP A 67 5.25 -20.84 17.65
CA ASP A 67 4.01 -20.27 17.15
C ASP A 67 4.29 -18.82 16.72
N SER A 68 5.13 -18.71 15.70
CA SER A 68 5.57 -17.46 15.09
C SER A 68 4.46 -17.10 14.12
N LYS A 69 3.43 -16.40 14.61
CA LYS A 69 2.34 -15.93 13.77
C LYS A 69 2.89 -14.88 12.81
N ASN A 70 3.32 -15.35 11.65
CA ASN A 70 3.64 -14.47 10.54
C ASN A 70 2.42 -13.61 10.20
N VAL A 71 2.68 -12.35 9.85
CA VAL A 71 1.67 -11.37 9.42
C VAL A 71 1.82 -11.18 7.92
N THR A 72 0.73 -11.30 7.17
CA THR A 72 0.71 -10.96 5.74
C THR A 72 0.23 -9.52 5.57
N ALA A 73 1.04 -8.71 4.88
CA ALA A 73 0.67 -7.39 4.39
C ALA A 73 0.44 -7.46 2.87
N THR A 74 -0.37 -6.54 2.34
CA THR A 74 -0.58 -6.42 0.90
C THR A 74 0.24 -5.25 0.37
N LEU A 75 1.16 -5.51 -0.55
CA LEU A 75 1.87 -4.48 -1.30
C LEU A 75 1.06 -4.12 -2.54
N TYR A 76 0.94 -2.84 -2.82
CA TYR A 76 0.21 -2.31 -3.97
C TYR A 76 1.22 -1.74 -4.96
N ILE A 77 1.38 -2.38 -6.12
CA ILE A 77 2.33 -1.95 -7.15
C ILE A 77 1.56 -1.45 -8.37
N GLY A 78 1.83 -0.21 -8.77
CA GLY A 78 1.19 0.44 -9.91
C GLY A 78 1.15 1.95 -9.77
N GLU A 79 0.39 2.60 -10.65
CA GLU A 79 0.25 4.04 -10.72
C GLU A 79 -1.16 4.47 -11.13
N ASN A 80 -1.50 5.73 -10.87
CA ASN A 80 -2.74 6.37 -11.31
C ASN A 80 -4.02 5.60 -10.93
N GLY A 81 -4.05 5.09 -9.70
CA GLY A 81 -5.19 4.32 -9.20
C GLY A 81 -5.27 2.87 -9.69
N GLN A 82 -4.39 2.44 -10.61
CA GLN A 82 -4.33 1.07 -11.11
C GLN A 82 -3.22 0.31 -10.37
N PHE A 83 -3.62 -0.53 -9.41
CA PHE A 83 -2.68 -1.28 -8.58
C PHE A 83 -2.90 -2.77 -8.70
N LYS A 84 -1.80 -3.52 -8.81
CA LYS A 84 -1.79 -4.96 -8.58
C LYS A 84 -1.34 -5.25 -7.15
N GLU A 85 -2.00 -6.22 -6.53
CA GLU A 85 -1.77 -6.62 -5.15
C GLU A 85 -0.77 -7.78 -5.06
N TYR A 86 0.19 -7.67 -4.15
CA TYR A 86 1.20 -8.68 -3.88
C TYR A 86 1.24 -8.97 -2.37
N PRO A 87 0.81 -10.17 -1.93
CA PRO A 87 0.92 -10.54 -0.54
C PRO A 87 2.40 -10.72 -0.16
N TYR A 88 2.82 -10.10 0.94
CA TYR A 88 4.17 -10.22 1.48
C TYR A 88 4.09 -10.61 2.96
N THR A 89 4.87 -11.62 3.34
CA THR A 89 4.80 -12.21 4.68
C THR A 89 5.95 -11.70 5.55
N PHE A 90 5.62 -11.17 6.71
CA PHE A 90 6.54 -10.68 7.73
C PHE A 90 6.44 -11.53 8.98
N SER A 91 7.50 -11.58 9.79
CA SER A 91 7.49 -12.29 11.07
C SER A 91 6.63 -11.60 12.14
N GLU A 92 6.41 -10.30 12.00
CA GLU A 92 5.59 -9.46 12.87
C GLU A 92 4.96 -8.32 12.06
N LYS A 93 4.21 -7.43 12.71
CA LYS A 93 3.63 -6.26 12.01
C LYS A 93 4.76 -5.38 11.44
N PRO A 94 4.82 -5.16 10.12
CA PRO A 94 5.94 -4.44 9.52
C PRO A 94 5.90 -2.95 9.86
N THR A 95 7.08 -2.34 9.96
CA THR A 95 7.27 -0.89 9.96
C THR A 95 7.08 -0.31 8.56
N PRO A 96 6.87 1.02 8.42
CA PRO A 96 6.87 1.69 7.10
C PRO A 96 8.12 1.37 6.26
N ASP A 97 9.31 1.42 6.86
CA ASP A 97 10.57 1.07 6.20
C ASP A 97 10.57 -0.37 5.66
N GLN A 98 10.06 -1.32 6.45
CA GLN A 98 9.98 -2.72 6.04
C GLN A 98 8.98 -2.93 4.90
N LEU A 99 7.88 -2.18 4.86
CA LEU A 99 6.94 -2.21 3.72
C LEU A 99 7.59 -1.70 2.44
N ILE A 100 8.34 -0.60 2.51
CA ILE A 100 9.06 -0.05 1.36
C ILE A 100 10.17 -1.01 0.91
N GLN A 101 10.89 -1.61 1.84
CA GLN A 101 11.88 -2.64 1.52
C GLN A 101 11.22 -3.86 0.84
N ALA A 102 10.03 -4.28 1.29
CA ALA A 102 9.32 -5.37 0.65
C ALA A 102 8.86 -5.04 -0.79
N ILE A 103 8.55 -3.77 -1.08
CA ILE A 103 8.35 -3.30 -2.46
C ILE A 103 9.65 -3.44 -3.26
N ALA A 104 10.79 -3.03 -2.70
CA ALA A 104 12.10 -3.16 -3.35
C ALA A 104 12.42 -4.63 -3.67
N ASP A 105 12.19 -5.54 -2.71
CA ASP A 105 12.42 -6.99 -2.90
C ASP A 105 11.50 -7.56 -3.99
N THR A 106 10.24 -7.14 -3.99
CA THR A 106 9.22 -7.59 -4.94
C THR A 106 9.54 -7.12 -6.36
N THR A 107 9.87 -5.85 -6.53
CA THR A 107 10.08 -5.21 -7.85
C THR A 107 11.50 -5.35 -8.39
N GLY A 108 12.49 -5.41 -7.50
CA GLY A 108 13.91 -5.32 -7.82
C GLY A 108 14.45 -3.88 -7.90
N TRP A 109 13.63 -2.86 -7.64
CA TRP A 109 14.09 -1.47 -7.63
C TRP A 109 14.90 -1.15 -6.38
N ASN A 110 15.88 -0.25 -6.49
CA ASN A 110 16.56 0.28 -5.32
C ASN A 110 15.66 1.34 -4.66
N LEU A 111 15.08 1.04 -3.50
CA LEU A 111 14.27 2.00 -2.73
C LEU A 111 14.96 2.44 -1.45
N THR A 112 16.30 2.55 -1.47
CA THR A 112 17.08 2.98 -0.31
C THR A 112 16.60 4.32 0.22
N LEU A 113 16.27 4.34 1.51
CA LEU A 113 15.78 5.51 2.22
C LEU A 113 16.92 6.18 3.00
N ALA A 114 16.83 7.49 3.14
CA ALA A 114 17.63 8.23 4.11
C ALA A 114 16.97 8.19 5.49
N ASP A 115 15.63 8.32 5.55
CA ASP A 115 14.83 8.25 6.77
C ASP A 115 13.35 8.02 6.45
N VAL A 116 12.59 7.50 7.41
CA VAL A 116 11.12 7.52 7.41
C VAL A 116 10.65 8.07 8.75
N THR A 117 9.93 9.19 8.69
CA THR A 117 9.43 9.84 9.89
C THR A 117 7.90 9.91 9.88
N THR A 118 7.29 9.65 11.03
CA THR A 118 5.92 10.09 11.27
C THR A 118 6.00 11.58 11.53
N SER A 119 5.64 12.38 10.52
CA SER A 119 5.82 13.81 10.61
C SER A 119 4.83 14.39 11.62
N GLY A 120 5.26 15.39 12.38
CA GLY A 120 4.38 16.14 13.29
C GLY A 120 3.23 16.89 12.59
N LYS A 121 3.12 16.77 11.26
CA LYS A 121 2.03 17.28 10.41
C LYS A 121 0.81 16.35 10.36
N GLY A 122 0.87 15.17 11.00
CA GLY A 122 -0.26 14.22 11.03
C GLY A 122 -0.23 13.15 9.93
N GLY A 123 0.92 12.96 9.27
CA GLY A 123 1.12 11.96 8.21
C GLY A 123 2.49 11.28 8.30
N MET A 124 2.92 10.65 7.20
CA MET A 124 4.27 10.05 7.07
C MET A 124 5.09 10.81 6.04
N THR A 125 6.36 11.02 6.33
CA THR A 125 7.34 11.57 5.39
C THR A 125 8.37 10.51 5.07
N VAL A 126 8.53 10.20 3.78
CA VAL A 126 9.51 9.25 3.26
C VAL A 126 10.64 10.05 2.62
N SER A 127 11.85 9.94 3.18
CA SER A 127 13.05 10.59 2.67
C SER A 127 13.88 9.61 1.87
N PHE A 128 14.09 9.89 0.59
CA PHE A 128 14.89 9.02 -0.27
C PHE A 128 16.40 9.34 -0.18
N SER A 129 17.21 8.29 -0.19
CA SER A 129 18.66 8.40 -0.42
C SER A 129 18.91 8.64 -1.91
N LYS A 130 20.06 9.25 -2.25
CA LYS A 130 20.52 9.42 -3.64
C LYS A 130 20.75 8.10 -4.39
N GLU A 131 20.80 6.99 -3.68
CA GLU A 131 20.93 5.65 -4.26
C GLU A 131 19.58 5.10 -4.75
N CYS A 132 18.46 5.72 -4.39
CA CYS A 132 17.13 5.29 -4.83
C CYS A 132 16.99 5.37 -6.36
N ALA A 133 16.18 4.46 -6.91
CA ALA A 133 15.83 4.36 -8.32
C ALA A 133 15.19 5.64 -8.89
N LEU A 134 14.60 6.49 -8.05
CA LEU A 134 14.16 7.84 -8.43
C LEU A 134 15.30 8.72 -8.98
N PHE A 135 16.55 8.43 -8.57
CA PHE A 135 17.73 9.17 -8.99
C PHE A 135 18.65 8.34 -9.89
N THR A 136 18.72 7.03 -9.65
CA THR A 136 19.61 6.12 -10.38
C THR A 136 18.95 5.41 -11.56
N GLY A 137 17.63 5.52 -11.70
CA GLY A 137 16.85 4.73 -12.64
C GLY A 137 16.63 3.27 -12.19
N PRO A 138 15.99 2.45 -13.03
CA PRO A 138 15.73 1.05 -12.73
C PRO A 138 17.03 0.23 -12.78
N PRO A 139 17.07 -0.98 -12.18
CA PRO A 139 18.23 -1.85 -12.29
C PRO A 139 18.52 -2.23 -13.75
N GLN A 140 19.79 -2.44 -14.09
CA GLN A 140 20.21 -2.81 -15.46
C GLN A 140 19.48 -4.06 -15.97
N GLN A 141 19.29 -5.05 -15.10
CA GLN A 141 18.47 -6.23 -15.36
C GLN A 141 17.15 -6.10 -14.59
N GLN A 142 16.11 -5.65 -15.28
CA GLN A 142 14.77 -5.57 -14.70
C GLN A 142 14.09 -6.94 -14.70
N LYS A 143 13.24 -7.19 -13.70
CA LYS A 143 12.28 -8.30 -13.74
C LYS A 143 11.23 -7.97 -14.82
N GLU A 144 10.84 -8.97 -15.61
CA GLU A 144 9.92 -8.78 -16.74
C GLU A 144 8.60 -8.12 -16.32
N GLU A 145 8.04 -8.53 -15.17
CA GLU A 145 6.78 -8.01 -14.65
C GLU A 145 6.84 -6.54 -14.19
N PHE A 146 8.02 -6.04 -13.81
CA PHE A 146 8.22 -4.69 -13.27
C PHE A 146 9.08 -3.83 -14.19
N HIS A 147 9.11 -4.19 -15.47
CA HIS A 147 9.89 -3.46 -16.47
C HIS A 147 9.31 -2.06 -16.68
N MET A 148 10.14 -1.05 -16.45
CA MET A 148 9.82 0.35 -16.72
C MET A 148 10.56 0.82 -17.97
N TYR A 149 9.83 1.51 -18.84
CA TYR A 149 10.33 1.94 -20.15
C TYR A 149 10.93 3.35 -20.12
N ASP A 150 10.48 4.19 -19.21
CA ASP A 150 10.98 5.54 -19.03
C ASP A 150 11.00 5.98 -17.56
N ALA A 151 11.67 7.10 -17.29
CA ALA A 151 11.87 7.62 -15.94
C ALA A 151 10.57 8.15 -15.32
N GLU A 152 9.66 8.72 -16.11
CA GLU A 152 8.41 9.25 -15.58
C GLU A 152 7.51 8.12 -15.10
N GLN A 153 7.38 7.05 -15.90
CA GLN A 153 6.68 5.84 -15.52
C GLN A 153 7.26 5.22 -14.25
N LEU A 154 8.59 5.10 -14.16
CA LEU A 154 9.27 4.56 -12.98
C LEU A 154 8.97 5.41 -11.74
N ASP A 155 9.19 6.72 -11.82
CA ASP A 155 9.07 7.62 -10.68
C ASP A 155 7.63 7.68 -10.16
N ARG A 156 6.65 7.79 -11.07
CA ARG A 156 5.23 7.74 -10.73
C ARG A 156 4.86 6.43 -10.07
N THR A 157 5.27 5.31 -10.67
CA THR A 157 4.96 3.98 -10.14
C THR A 157 5.57 3.77 -8.75
N ILE A 158 6.83 4.18 -8.52
CA ILE A 158 7.46 4.09 -7.20
C ILE A 158 6.65 4.88 -6.16
N LEU A 159 6.36 6.15 -6.45
CA LEU A 159 5.72 7.04 -5.48
C LEU A 159 4.26 6.66 -5.20
N ASP A 160 3.50 6.26 -6.22
CA ASP A 160 2.13 5.78 -6.06
C ASP A 160 2.09 4.45 -5.29
N SER A 161 3.00 3.53 -5.60
CA SER A 161 3.08 2.21 -4.94
C SER A 161 3.40 2.34 -3.45
N ILE A 162 4.39 3.18 -3.10
CA ILE A 162 4.73 3.46 -1.71
C ILE A 162 3.55 4.10 -0.98
N GLN A 163 2.93 5.13 -1.56
CA GLN A 163 1.79 5.81 -0.95
C GLN A 163 0.67 4.81 -0.64
N LYS A 164 0.23 4.06 -1.65
CA LYS A 164 -0.90 3.15 -1.52
C LYS A 164 -0.61 2.03 -0.52
N THR A 165 0.61 1.50 -0.53
CA THR A 165 1.04 0.45 0.40
C THR A 165 1.07 0.96 1.83
N LEU A 166 1.66 2.12 2.10
CA LEU A 166 1.72 2.68 3.45
C LEU A 166 0.32 2.99 4.00
N GLN A 167 -0.54 3.59 3.18
CA GLN A 167 -1.92 3.90 3.56
C GLN A 167 -2.69 2.66 4.01
N ASN A 168 -2.73 1.62 3.16
CA ASN A 168 -3.57 0.42 3.40
C ASN A 168 -3.02 -0.52 4.48
N ASN A 169 -1.71 -0.45 4.80
CA ASN A 169 -1.13 -1.24 5.87
C ASN A 169 -1.03 -0.49 7.21
N THR A 170 -1.33 0.82 7.22
CA THR A 170 -1.35 1.63 8.45
C THR A 170 -2.77 1.81 8.97
N ILE A 171 -3.70 2.20 8.09
CA ILE A 171 -5.10 2.41 8.44
C ILE A 171 -5.90 1.19 7.99
N ASP A 172 -6.53 0.52 8.95
CA ASP A 172 -7.50 -0.52 8.65
C ASP A 172 -8.72 0.11 7.96
N SER A 173 -9.00 -0.32 6.74
CA SER A 173 -10.14 0.15 5.93
C SER A 173 -11.51 0.03 6.61
N SER A 174 -11.65 -0.86 7.61
CA SER A 174 -12.87 -1.00 8.41
C SER A 174 -13.00 0.06 9.52
N LEU A 175 -11.89 0.71 9.89
CA LEU A 175 -11.82 1.73 10.94
C LEU A 175 -11.71 3.16 10.39
N GLY A 176 -11.32 3.32 9.13
CA GLY A 176 -11.25 4.61 8.45
C GLY A 176 -10.80 4.46 7.01
N ASP A 177 -10.96 5.51 6.20
CA ASP A 177 -10.45 5.53 4.82
C ASP A 177 -8.90 5.61 4.85
N PRO A 178 -8.18 4.62 4.25
CA PRO A 178 -6.73 4.63 4.20
C PRO A 178 -6.13 5.86 3.51
N SER A 179 -6.87 6.48 2.58
CA SER A 179 -6.42 7.70 1.89
C SER A 179 -6.30 8.91 2.81
N ASN A 180 -6.85 8.86 4.03
CA ASN A 180 -6.69 9.91 5.04
C ASN A 180 -5.27 9.97 5.63
N LEU A 181 -4.43 8.96 5.44
CA LEU A 181 -3.03 9.05 5.81
C LEU A 181 -2.29 9.86 4.73
N ASP A 182 -1.97 11.10 5.06
CA ASP A 182 -1.12 11.94 4.23
C ASP A 182 0.29 11.36 4.13
N ILE A 183 0.80 11.26 2.90
CA ILE A 183 2.17 10.84 2.60
C ILE A 183 2.90 12.00 1.95
N TYR A 184 4.10 12.30 2.45
CA TYR A 184 4.98 13.34 1.94
C TYR A 184 6.30 12.71 1.47
N TYR A 185 6.90 13.30 0.43
CA TYR A 185 8.18 12.84 -0.10
C TYR A 185 9.24 13.94 -0.05
N CYS A 186 10.45 13.55 0.33
CA CYS A 186 11.61 14.44 0.37
C CYS A 186 12.89 13.70 -0.01
N MET A 187 13.96 14.47 -0.21
CA MET A 187 15.33 13.97 -0.29
C MET A 187 16.04 14.13 1.05
N GLU A 188 17.18 13.45 1.18
CA GLU A 188 18.11 13.61 2.29
C GLU A 188 18.35 15.11 2.66
N GLY A 189 18.24 15.40 3.95
CA GLY A 189 18.42 16.74 4.51
C GLY A 189 17.17 17.63 4.46
N ASP A 190 15.98 17.02 4.50
CA ASP A 190 14.67 17.70 4.53
C ASP A 190 14.47 18.66 3.36
N LYS A 191 14.78 18.20 2.15
CA LYS A 191 14.62 18.97 0.91
C LYS A 191 13.48 18.43 0.08
N ALA A 192 12.84 19.30 -0.69
CA ALA A 192 11.84 18.90 -1.69
C ALA A 192 12.40 17.80 -2.61
N LEU A 193 11.56 16.87 -3.05
CA LEU A 193 12.00 15.77 -3.91
C LEU A 193 12.22 16.28 -5.34
N GLU A 194 13.49 16.38 -5.75
CA GLU A 194 13.89 16.88 -7.07
C GLU A 194 14.21 15.72 -8.02
N LEU A 195 13.31 15.46 -8.97
CA LEU A 195 13.50 14.43 -10.00
C LEU A 195 14.17 15.08 -11.20
N THR A 196 15.49 15.21 -11.12
CA THR A 196 16.31 16.00 -12.05
C THR A 196 16.16 15.52 -13.51
N ASN A 197 16.02 14.22 -13.72
CA ASN A 197 15.85 13.62 -15.06
C ASN A 197 14.56 14.07 -15.76
N LEU A 198 13.56 14.50 -14.99
CA LEU A 198 12.26 14.98 -15.48
C LEU A 198 12.11 16.50 -15.34
N ASN A 199 13.11 17.17 -14.75
CA ASN A 199 13.07 18.59 -14.39
C ASN A 199 11.86 18.99 -13.55
N ILE A 200 11.40 18.11 -12.65
CA ILE A 200 10.28 18.37 -11.74
C ILE A 200 10.72 18.38 -10.28
N THR A 201 9.95 19.09 -9.47
CA THR A 201 10.09 19.12 -8.02
C THR A 201 8.77 18.81 -7.37
N ILE A 202 8.73 17.76 -6.55
CA ILE A 202 7.58 17.40 -5.72
C ILE A 202 7.69 18.18 -4.40
N PRO A 203 6.72 19.05 -4.07
CA PRO A 203 6.75 19.86 -2.87
C PRO A 203 6.58 19.03 -1.60
N MET A 204 7.44 19.26 -0.61
CA MET A 204 7.37 18.59 0.71
C MET A 204 6.37 19.24 1.69
N GLU A 205 5.77 20.37 1.31
CA GLU A 205 4.85 21.13 2.19
C GLU A 205 3.39 20.70 2.08
N GLN A 206 3.05 19.90 1.07
CA GLN A 206 1.71 19.34 0.88
C GLN A 206 1.79 17.82 0.66
N PRO A 207 0.74 17.06 1.03
CA PRO A 207 0.70 15.63 0.76
C PRO A 207 0.87 15.36 -0.73
N TYR A 208 1.55 14.27 -1.04
CA TYR A 208 1.67 13.75 -2.39
C TYR A 208 0.30 13.25 -2.89
N SER A 209 0.03 13.49 -4.16
CA SER A 209 -1.12 12.94 -4.87
C SER A 209 -0.77 12.72 -6.33
N SER A 210 -1.23 11.60 -6.92
CA SER A 210 -0.88 11.20 -8.29
C SER A 210 -1.35 12.19 -9.37
N ASP A 211 -2.36 13.01 -9.08
CA ASP A 211 -2.87 14.07 -9.96
C ASP A 211 -1.95 15.30 -10.02
N MET A 212 -1.03 15.46 -9.07
CA MET A 212 -0.15 16.62 -9.03
C MET A 212 0.78 16.69 -10.24
N TRP A 213 1.10 15.54 -10.83
CA TRP A 213 1.98 15.38 -12.00
C TRP A 213 1.55 16.19 -13.22
N GLU A 214 0.25 16.45 -13.38
CA GLU A 214 -0.27 17.27 -14.49
C GLU A 214 0.08 18.75 -14.33
N ASN A 215 0.35 19.19 -13.10
CA ASN A 215 0.55 20.59 -12.74
C ASN A 215 1.98 20.89 -12.23
N LEU A 216 2.86 19.89 -12.17
CA LEU A 216 4.26 20.10 -11.79
C LEU A 216 4.96 20.92 -12.88
N SER A 217 5.57 22.03 -12.47
CA SER A 217 6.36 22.86 -13.35
C SER A 217 7.60 22.09 -13.79
N ARG A 218 7.72 21.84 -15.10
CA ARG A 218 8.95 21.32 -15.72
C ARG A 218 9.82 22.52 -16.04
N GLU A 219 10.77 22.88 -15.17
CA GLU A 219 11.69 23.98 -15.50
C GLU A 219 12.50 23.58 -16.74
N PRO A 220 12.60 24.43 -17.78
CA PRO A 220 13.41 24.10 -18.94
C PRO A 220 14.86 23.87 -18.51
N ALA A 221 15.44 22.74 -18.93
CA ALA A 221 16.85 22.46 -18.70
C ALA A 221 17.68 23.68 -19.12
N LYS A 222 18.45 24.25 -18.18
CA LYS A 222 19.39 25.32 -18.48
C LYS A 222 20.44 24.74 -19.43
N GLY A 223 20.30 25.05 -20.72
CA GLY A 223 21.21 24.65 -21.78
C GLY A 223 22.59 25.29 -21.68
#